data_AF-A0A453IE59-F1
#
_entry.id   AF-A0A453IE59-F1
#
_cell.length_a   1.000
_cell.length_b   1.000
_cell.length_c   1.000
_cell.angle_alpha   90.00
_cell.angle_beta   90.00
_cell.angle_gamma   90.00
#
_symmetry.space_group_name_H-M   'P 1'
#
loop_
_entity.id
_entity.type
_entity.pdbx_description
1 polymer ?
#
loop_
_entity_poly.entity_id
_entity_poly.type
_entity_poly.pdbx_seq_one_letter_code
_entity_poly.pdbx_strand_id
1 'polypeptide(L)' 'MVPPHVVVARRHARSSSVLEGAGRTLKGRDLCCVRNAVLHQTGFLDL' A
#
# COMPACT_ATOMS: atom_id res chain seq x y z
N MET A 1 -5.05 -26.85 -2.33
CA MET A 1 -5.45 -25.91 -1.26
C MET A 1 -4.25 -25.01 -0.98
N VAL A 2 -4.36 -23.69 -1.19
CA VAL A 2 -3.22 -22.77 -0.98
C VAL A 2 -3.15 -22.37 0.49
N PRO A 3 -2.00 -22.50 1.16
CA PRO A 3 -1.86 -22.11 2.55
C PRO A 3 -2.10 -20.59 2.73
N PRO A 4 -2.70 -20.16 3.85
CA PRO A 4 -3.05 -18.77 4.07
C PRO A 4 -1.84 -17.82 4.00
N HIS A 5 -0.68 -18.26 4.50
CA HIS A 5 0.56 -17.46 4.46
C HIS A 5 1.07 -17.19 3.04
N VAL A 6 0.82 -18.09 2.08
CA VAL A 6 1.21 -17.92 0.67
C VAL A 6 0.35 -16.84 0.00
N VAL A 7 -0.94 -16.76 0.36
CA VAL A 7 -1.85 -15.71 -0.14
C VAL A 7 -1.44 -14.34 0.38
N VAL A 8 -1.05 -14.26 1.67
CA VAL A 8 -0.56 -13.03 2.30
C VAL A 8 0.75 -12.57 1.66
N ALA A 9 1.71 -13.48 1.44
CA ALA A 9 2.98 -13.16 0.81
C ALA A 9 2.80 -12.63 -0.63
N ARG A 10 1.88 -13.22 -1.41
CA ARG A 10 1.55 -12.74 -2.77
C ARG A 10 0.94 -11.34 -2.79
N ARG A 11 0.13 -10.99 -1.78
CA ARG A 11 -0.40 -9.62 -1.64
C ARG A 11 0.69 -8.62 -1.28
N HIS A 12 1.61 -9.00 -0.38
CA HIS A 12 2.76 -8.18 -0.01
C HIS A 12 3.74 -7.96 -1.16
N ALA A 13 3.95 -8.96 -2.03
CA ALA A 13 4.82 -8.83 -3.20
C ALA A 13 4.26 -7.86 -4.27
N ARG A 14 2.94 -7.62 -4.29
CA ARG A 14 2.28 -6.69 -5.23
C ARG A 14 2.31 -5.24 -4.78
N SER A 15 2.61 -4.97 -3.50
CA SER A 15 2.85 -3.60 -3.02
C SER A 15 4.32 -3.24 -3.26
N SER A 16 4.59 -2.40 -4.27
CA SER A 16 5.92 -1.82 -4.46
C SER A 16 6.30 -1.00 -3.22
N SER A 17 7.42 -1.34 -2.58
CA SER A 17 7.92 -0.68 -1.37
C SER A 17 8.64 0.64 -1.64
N VAL A 18 8.73 1.04 -2.91
CA VAL A 18 9.33 2.29 -3.36
C VAL A 18 8.53 2.80 -4.56
N LEU A 19 8.12 4.06 -4.51
CA LEU A 19 7.61 4.80 -5.67
C LEU A 19 8.51 6.03 -5.84
N GLU A 20 9.22 6.09 -6.95
CA GLU A 20 9.99 7.27 -7.34
C GLU A 20 9.10 8.18 -8.17
N GLY A 21 8.68 9.32 -7.59
CA GLY A 21 7.89 10.35 -8.26
C GLY A 21 8.68 11.65 -8.39
N ALA A 22 8.10 12.64 -9.07
CA ALA A 22 8.72 13.96 -9.30
C ALA A 22 9.05 14.67 -7.97
N GLY A 23 10.28 14.48 -7.49
CA GLY A 23 10.90 15.21 -6.39
C GLY A 23 11.16 14.44 -5.09
N ARG A 24 10.60 13.23 -4.88
CA ARG A 24 10.80 12.45 -3.62
C ARG A 24 10.68 10.94 -3.85
N THR A 25 11.59 10.16 -3.27
CA THR A 25 11.48 8.70 -3.17
C THR A 25 10.63 8.35 -1.97
N LEU A 26 9.38 7.92 -2.18
CA LEU A 26 8.53 7.45 -1.09
C LEU A 26 8.85 6.00 -0.79
N LYS A 27 9.27 5.71 0.44
CA LYS A 27 9.46 4.32 0.90
C LYS A 27 8.13 3.74 1.36
N GLY A 28 8.05 2.41 1.50
CA GLY A 28 6.81 1.69 1.75
C GLY A 28 5.97 2.22 2.91
N ARG A 29 6.60 2.76 3.96
CA ARG A 29 5.91 3.43 5.08
C ARG A 29 5.20 4.70 4.63
N ASP A 30 5.85 5.53 3.84
CA ASP A 30 5.29 6.78 3.33
C ASP A 30 4.15 6.49 2.35
N LEU A 31 4.28 5.44 1.54
CA LEU A 31 3.22 4.99 0.63
C LEU A 31 1.98 4.50 1.37
N CYS A 32 2.14 3.75 2.46
CA CYS A 32 1.01 3.35 3.30
C CYS A 32 0.33 4.57 3.92
N CYS A 33 1.10 5.56 4.37
CA CYS A 33 0.57 6.79 4.96
C CYS A 33 -0.21 7.62 3.92
N VAL A 34 0.37 7.84 2.74
CA VAL A 34 -0.26 8.54 1.62
C VAL A 34 -1.53 7.82 1.17
N ARG A 35 -1.50 6.49 1.00
CA ARG A 35 -2.68 5.70 0.65
C ARG A 35 -3.79 5.87 1.67
N ASN A 36 -3.49 5.73 2.96
CA ASN A 36 -4.50 5.86 4.01
C ASN A 36 -5.08 7.27 4.04
N ALA A 37 -4.23 8.30 3.90
CA ALA A 37 -4.69 9.69 3.80
C ALA A 37 -5.64 9.91 2.61
N VAL A 38 -5.32 9.36 1.43
CA VAL A 38 -6.20 9.42 0.25
C VAL A 38 -7.51 8.67 0.49
N LEU A 39 -7.47 7.48 1.10
CA LEU A 39 -8.67 6.70 1.37
C LEU A 39 -9.60 7.35 2.40
N HIS A 40 -9.06 8.02 3.41
CA HIS A 40 -9.84 8.86 4.32
C HIS A 40 -10.38 10.11 3.62
N GLN A 41 -9.56 10.80 2.83
CA GLN A 41 -9.99 12.00 2.11
C GLN A 41 -11.11 11.71 1.09
N THR A 42 -11.08 10.53 0.48
CA THR A 42 -12.11 10.09 -0.47
C THR A 42 -13.33 9.46 0.20
N GLY A 43 -13.36 9.37 1.55
CA GLY A 43 -14.45 8.77 2.32
C GLY A 43 -14.58 7.26 2.13
N PHE A 44 -13.57 6.59 1.56
CA PHE A 44 -13.60 5.16 1.27
C PHE A 44 -13.52 4.29 2.53
N LEU A 45 -12.94 4.83 3.61
CA LEU A 45 -12.82 4.17 4.91
C LEU A 45 -13.84 4.65 5.94
N ASP A 46 -14.67 5.64 5.59
CA ASP A 46 -15.69 6.21 6.47
C ASP A 46 -17.13 5.73 6.09
N LEU A 47 -17.25 4.71 5.24
CA LEU A 47 -18.47 3.97 4.88
C LEU A 47 -18.62 2.70 5.74
#